data_AF-A0A1I2NVQ5-F1
#
_entry.id   AF-A0A1I2NVQ5-F1
#
_cell.length_a   1.000
_cell.length_b   1.000
_cell.length_c   1.000
_cell.angle_alpha   90.00
_cell.angle_beta   90.00
_cell.angle_gamma   90.00
#
_symmetry.space_group_name_H-M   'P 1'
#
loop_
_entity.id
_entity.type
_entity.pdbx_description
1 polymer ?
#
loop_
_entity_poly.entity_id
_entity_poly.type
_entity_poly.pdbx_seq_one_letter_code
_entity_poly.pdbx_strand_id
1 'polypeptide(L)'
;MSDSNHHGMHSFEGKNVLCSHHSFEKESFGRFGRMFRELPPLYNPPSQLAGLGKIDGPMNGGNSPKFTDSVPLGMVFFGQFIDHDITFDTSTSFSSINNPNEIENSRSANLDLDSVFGGGPEDDPFLYRPREEGFYLLTALSNNNMDQNKATEKHDLQRNGKGTAVIGDPRNDENRVISQMQLALIRFYNANYKMLKDANSDYSPEHLYEEARKITTWHYQWVVVNEFLPIMCGKYLVADILGNGRKFYKPIYSAFIPVEFSVAAFRFGHTMIAQNLKLQQDGDMKSIFSSEFGKGFSRITSSDQAIEWDAFFDFGTDFQKAEKLDTTLAPILLELPFVPSDDPNDKSLATRNFRRGQSFLLPSGENVARHMQREESEIEQVVDFVNNKVKMEDVDLSAGIPLWYYILAEAEVIGRQDDDTQFSSGEGLGPVGGRIVAEVLIGLLELDRESFLGNNRDWVPTHGEDGVFTMKDLMEEAEKAYNL
;
A
#
# COMPACT_ATOMS: atom_id res chain seq x y z
N MET A 1 4.41 -47.14 -11.68
CA MET A 1 3.03 -46.62 -11.72
C MET A 1 2.72 -46.15 -10.32
N SER A 2 3.02 -44.87 -10.05
CA SER A 2 2.66 -44.19 -8.82
C SER A 2 2.15 -42.82 -9.27
N ASP A 3 0.88 -42.59 -9.00
CA ASP A 3 0.09 -41.49 -9.53
C ASP A 3 0.72 -40.13 -9.22
N SER A 4 1.04 -39.40 -10.28
CA SER A 4 1.35 -37.97 -10.27
C SER A 4 0.03 -37.22 -10.07
N ASN A 5 -0.27 -36.85 -8.83
CA ASN A 5 -1.35 -35.92 -8.53
C ASN A 5 -0.90 -34.50 -8.91
N HIS A 6 -1.40 -34.01 -10.04
CA HIS A 6 -1.15 -32.65 -10.52
C HIS A 6 -1.83 -31.61 -9.61
N HIS A 7 -1.10 -30.55 -9.26
CA HIS A 7 -1.52 -29.42 -8.42
C HIS A 7 -2.52 -28.45 -9.12
N GLY A 8 -3.59 -28.98 -9.70
CA GLY A 8 -4.69 -28.20 -10.31
C GLY A 8 -6.09 -28.69 -9.94
N MET A 9 -6.21 -29.70 -9.08
CA MET A 9 -7.49 -30.35 -8.73
C MET A 9 -7.88 -30.25 -7.25
N HIS A 10 -7.37 -29.29 -6.49
CA HIS A 10 -7.98 -29.02 -5.19
C HIS A 10 -9.32 -28.33 -5.41
N SER A 11 -10.41 -29.02 -5.06
CA SER A 11 -11.69 -28.36 -4.83
C SER A 11 -11.45 -27.27 -3.79
N PHE A 12 -11.75 -26.02 -4.12
CA PHE A 12 -11.78 -24.93 -3.15
C PHE A 12 -12.59 -25.40 -1.92
N GLU A 13 -11.91 -25.69 -0.82
CA GLU A 13 -12.55 -26.29 0.35
C GLU A 13 -13.41 -25.21 1.03
N GLY A 14 -14.61 -25.61 1.47
CA GLY A 14 -15.56 -24.68 2.12
C GLY A 14 -16.63 -24.06 1.22
N LYS A 15 -16.79 -24.47 -0.05
CA LYS A 15 -17.82 -23.95 -0.97
C LYS A 15 -19.24 -23.84 -0.39
N ASN A 16 -19.59 -24.66 0.59
CA ASN A 16 -20.88 -24.57 1.29
C ASN A 16 -21.14 -23.17 1.89
N VAL A 17 -20.09 -22.43 2.25
CA VAL A 17 -20.17 -21.06 2.80
C VAL A 17 -20.66 -20.05 1.75
N LEU A 18 -20.41 -20.30 0.45
CA LEU A 18 -21.00 -19.49 -0.64
C LEU A 18 -22.53 -19.57 -0.66
N CYS A 19 -23.11 -20.63 -0.06
CA CYS A 19 -24.55 -20.85 0.00
C CYS A 19 -25.19 -20.35 1.31
N SER A 20 -24.41 -19.77 2.24
CA SER A 20 -24.91 -19.28 3.53
C SER A 20 -24.58 -17.79 3.72
N HIS A 21 -25.57 -16.92 3.50
CA HIS A 21 -25.41 -15.45 3.60
C HIS A 21 -25.18 -14.96 5.06
N HIS A 22 -25.75 -15.66 6.04
CA HIS A 22 -25.76 -15.23 7.46
C HIS A 22 -24.39 -15.11 8.16
N SER A 23 -23.31 -15.71 7.63
CA SER A 23 -21.97 -15.62 8.26
C SER A 23 -21.33 -14.24 8.13
N PHE A 24 -21.85 -13.36 7.26
CA PHE A 24 -21.23 -12.08 6.91
C PHE A 24 -22.03 -10.85 7.37
N GLU A 25 -23.23 -11.03 7.93
CA GLU A 25 -24.13 -9.95 8.37
C GLU A 25 -23.62 -9.21 9.62
N LYS A 26 -22.83 -9.88 10.47
CA LYS A 26 -22.35 -9.30 11.73
C LYS A 26 -21.03 -8.55 11.54
N GLU A 27 -20.91 -7.43 12.25
CA GLU A 27 -19.65 -6.70 12.33
C GLU A 27 -18.54 -7.57 12.92
N SER A 28 -17.35 -7.44 12.35
CA SER A 28 -16.14 -8.08 12.86
C SER A 28 -15.77 -7.48 14.22
N PHE A 29 -15.41 -8.35 15.17
CA PHE A 29 -14.67 -7.95 16.36
C PHE A 29 -13.15 -8.05 16.16
N GLY A 30 -12.71 -8.62 15.03
CA GLY A 30 -11.31 -8.70 14.61
C GLY A 30 -10.89 -7.45 13.83
N ARG A 31 -9.58 -7.31 13.62
CA ARG A 31 -9.00 -6.16 12.91
C ARG A 31 -9.18 -6.20 11.38
N PHE A 32 -9.62 -7.32 10.81
CA PHE A 32 -10.17 -7.41 9.44
C PHE A 32 -11.69 -7.54 9.46
N GLY A 33 -12.38 -7.07 8.42
CA GLY A 33 -13.84 -7.17 8.31
C GLY A 33 -14.36 -6.97 6.89
N ARG A 34 -15.67 -6.76 6.74
CA ARG A 34 -16.33 -6.48 5.46
C ARG A 34 -17.00 -5.11 5.46
N MET A 35 -16.81 -4.38 4.36
CA MET A 35 -17.46 -3.11 4.08
C MET A 35 -18.88 -3.32 3.51
N PHE A 36 -19.08 -4.30 2.62
CA PHE A 36 -20.37 -4.56 1.97
C PHE A 36 -20.97 -5.90 2.39
N ARG A 37 -21.33 -6.00 3.66
CA ARG A 37 -21.82 -7.23 4.33
C ARG A 37 -23.05 -7.87 3.67
N GLU A 38 -23.89 -7.04 3.06
CA GLU A 38 -25.15 -7.44 2.42
C GLU A 38 -24.95 -8.05 1.02
N LEU A 39 -23.79 -7.79 0.39
CA LEU A 39 -23.58 -8.19 -0.99
C LEU A 39 -23.20 -9.68 -1.10
N PRO A 40 -23.80 -10.40 -2.06
CA PRO A 40 -23.45 -11.80 -2.28
C PRO A 40 -22.03 -11.91 -2.82
N PRO A 41 -21.29 -12.97 -2.45
CA PRO A 41 -19.96 -13.22 -2.96
C PRO A 41 -20.00 -13.60 -4.44
N LEU A 42 -18.95 -13.22 -5.18
CA LEU A 42 -18.73 -13.67 -6.55
C LEU A 42 -17.84 -14.92 -6.56
N TYR A 43 -18.26 -15.95 -7.28
CA TYR A 43 -17.41 -17.11 -7.58
C TYR A 43 -17.13 -17.17 -9.08
N ASN A 44 -15.85 -17.03 -9.45
CA ASN A 44 -15.35 -17.38 -10.77
C ASN A 44 -14.49 -18.65 -10.65
N PRO A 45 -14.56 -19.59 -11.61
CA PRO A 45 -13.70 -20.77 -11.58
C PRO A 45 -12.22 -20.38 -11.56
N PRO A 46 -11.36 -21.04 -10.75
CA PRO A 46 -9.93 -20.71 -10.67
C PRO A 46 -9.19 -20.74 -12.01
N SER A 47 -9.64 -21.56 -12.97
CA SER A 47 -9.08 -21.61 -14.32
C SER A 47 -9.35 -20.33 -15.12
N GLN A 48 -10.51 -19.69 -14.94
CA GLN A 48 -10.85 -18.42 -15.59
C GLN A 48 -9.98 -17.28 -15.02
N LEU A 49 -9.80 -17.27 -13.70
CA LEU A 49 -8.94 -16.30 -13.03
C LEU A 49 -7.46 -16.45 -13.42
N ALA A 50 -6.99 -17.68 -13.58
CA ALA A 50 -5.67 -17.96 -14.13
C ALA A 50 -5.56 -17.53 -15.61
N GLY A 51 -6.62 -17.71 -16.40
CA GLY A 51 -6.70 -17.24 -17.79
C GLY A 51 -6.59 -15.71 -17.93
N LEU A 52 -7.11 -14.94 -16.97
CA LEU A 52 -6.90 -13.48 -16.93
C LEU A 52 -5.44 -13.13 -16.64
N GLY A 53 -4.85 -13.77 -15.64
CA GLY A 53 -3.55 -13.41 -15.07
C GLY A 53 -2.34 -14.11 -15.67
N LYS A 54 -2.49 -15.00 -16.65
CA LYS A 54 -1.34 -15.67 -17.29
C LYS A 54 -0.53 -14.69 -18.16
N ILE A 55 0.74 -15.01 -18.40
CA ILE A 55 1.68 -14.14 -19.13
C ILE A 55 1.21 -13.81 -20.57
N ASP A 56 0.45 -14.69 -21.22
CA ASP A 56 -0.15 -14.45 -22.54
C ASP A 56 -1.63 -14.06 -22.46
N GLY A 57 -2.10 -13.67 -21.27
CA GLY A 57 -3.48 -13.32 -20.98
C GLY A 57 -3.80 -11.83 -21.14
N PRO A 58 -5.08 -11.44 -20.94
CA PRO A 58 -5.55 -10.06 -21.11
C PRO A 58 -4.86 -9.02 -20.23
N MET A 59 -4.24 -9.42 -19.11
CA MET A 59 -3.54 -8.52 -18.19
C MET A 59 -2.07 -8.27 -18.56
N ASN A 60 -1.55 -8.79 -19.68
CA ASN A 60 -0.18 -8.46 -20.09
C ASN A 60 -0.12 -7.09 -20.81
N GLY A 61 0.57 -6.11 -20.20
CA GLY A 61 0.76 -4.77 -20.75
C GLY A 61 1.84 -4.65 -21.84
N GLY A 62 2.62 -5.71 -22.04
CA GLY A 62 3.74 -5.75 -22.97
C GLY A 62 4.96 -4.97 -22.46
N ASN A 63 5.89 -4.67 -23.36
CA ASN A 63 7.18 -4.03 -23.04
C ASN A 63 7.22 -2.53 -23.30
N SER A 64 6.06 -1.91 -23.55
CA SER A 64 5.93 -0.48 -23.84
C SER A 64 5.06 0.17 -22.77
N PRO A 65 5.66 0.59 -21.65
CA PRO A 65 4.91 1.15 -20.52
C PRO A 65 4.19 2.43 -20.93
N LYS A 66 2.99 2.64 -20.39
CA LYS A 66 2.22 3.88 -20.56
C LYS A 66 2.27 4.63 -19.26
N PHE A 67 2.86 5.82 -19.25
CA PHE A 67 2.97 6.60 -18.04
C PHE A 67 1.76 7.52 -17.82
N THR A 68 1.50 7.80 -16.56
CA THR A 68 0.63 8.89 -16.13
C THR A 68 1.20 10.25 -16.51
N ASP A 69 0.36 11.25 -16.56
CA ASP A 69 0.76 12.64 -16.79
C ASP A 69 1.20 13.32 -15.48
N SER A 70 0.59 12.95 -14.35
CA SER A 70 0.69 13.72 -13.11
C SER A 70 1.11 12.94 -11.87
N VAL A 71 1.17 11.59 -11.90
CA VAL A 71 1.40 10.79 -10.69
C VAL A 71 2.89 10.52 -10.49
N PRO A 72 3.53 11.05 -9.43
CA PRO A 72 4.90 10.70 -9.11
C PRO A 72 5.00 9.22 -8.72
N LEU A 73 6.00 8.52 -9.25
CA LEU A 73 6.25 7.11 -8.97
C LEU A 73 6.40 6.84 -7.45
N GLY A 74 7.01 7.77 -6.72
CA GLY A 74 7.19 7.68 -5.27
C GLY A 74 5.87 7.52 -4.52
N MET A 75 4.76 8.07 -5.04
CA MET A 75 3.44 7.93 -4.40
C MET A 75 2.89 6.50 -4.48
N VAL A 76 3.29 5.72 -5.49
CA VAL A 76 2.92 4.30 -5.57
C VAL A 76 3.62 3.50 -4.46
N PHE A 77 4.90 3.76 -4.23
CA PHE A 77 5.66 3.16 -3.12
C PHE A 77 5.18 3.67 -1.76
N PHE A 78 4.73 4.92 -1.66
CA PHE A 78 4.12 5.43 -0.44
C PHE A 78 2.81 4.69 -0.12
N GLY A 79 2.01 4.36 -1.14
CA GLY A 79 0.85 3.48 -0.99
C GLY A 79 1.22 2.11 -0.41
N GLN A 80 2.33 1.50 -0.88
CA GLN A 80 2.84 0.25 -0.28
C GLN A 80 3.28 0.44 1.17
N PHE A 81 3.93 1.56 1.50
CA PHE A 81 4.33 1.85 2.88
C PHE A 81 3.10 1.99 3.80
N ILE A 82 2.04 2.67 3.36
CA ILE A 82 0.76 2.77 4.07
C ILE A 82 0.14 1.38 4.29
N ASP A 83 0.20 0.49 3.29
CA ASP A 83 -0.33 -0.88 3.42
C ASP A 83 0.39 -1.66 4.53
N HIS A 84 1.71 -1.49 4.64
CA HIS A 84 2.52 -2.14 5.67
C HIS A 84 2.23 -1.59 7.08
N ASP A 85 1.89 -0.31 7.18
CA ASP A 85 1.51 0.34 8.45
C ASP A 85 0.17 -0.20 8.98
N ILE A 86 -0.84 -0.34 8.11
CA ILE A 86 -2.21 -0.67 8.55
C ILE A 86 -2.55 -2.16 8.45
N THR A 87 -1.76 -2.97 7.73
CA THR A 87 -2.04 -4.40 7.54
C THR A 87 -0.82 -5.27 7.82
N PHE A 88 -1.00 -6.38 8.54
CA PHE A 88 -0.06 -7.50 8.60
C PHE A 88 -0.82 -8.80 8.84
N ASP A 89 -0.85 -9.64 7.81
CA ASP A 89 -1.48 -10.95 7.85
C ASP A 89 -0.47 -12.04 7.51
N THR A 90 -0.16 -12.88 8.49
CA THR A 90 0.76 -14.04 8.35
C THR A 90 0.01 -15.37 8.32
N SER A 91 -1.32 -15.36 8.41
CA SER A 91 -2.13 -16.53 8.76
C SER A 91 -2.96 -17.08 7.60
N THR A 92 -3.23 -16.29 6.57
CA THR A 92 -4.19 -16.68 5.52
C THR A 92 -3.63 -17.53 4.40
N SER A 93 -4.46 -18.46 3.93
CA SER A 93 -4.14 -19.36 2.82
C SER A 93 -4.84 -18.96 1.51
N PHE A 94 -4.16 -19.15 0.36
CA PHE A 94 -4.77 -19.01 -0.97
C PHE A 94 -5.66 -20.20 -1.36
N SER A 95 -5.56 -21.34 -0.66
CA SER A 95 -6.20 -22.60 -1.05
C SER A 95 -7.53 -22.90 -0.32
N SER A 96 -7.96 -22.01 0.59
CA SER A 96 -9.18 -22.20 1.40
C SER A 96 -9.93 -20.88 1.57
N ILE A 97 -11.21 -20.97 1.93
CA ILE A 97 -12.00 -19.80 2.36
C ILE A 97 -11.46 -19.31 3.70
N ASN A 98 -11.09 -18.03 3.77
CA ASN A 98 -10.67 -17.38 5.00
C ASN A 98 -11.83 -16.55 5.54
N ASN A 99 -12.09 -16.66 6.84
CA ASN A 99 -13.06 -15.82 7.52
C ASN A 99 -12.36 -14.54 8.01
N PRO A 100 -12.67 -13.35 7.47
CA PRO A 100 -12.04 -12.11 7.93
C PRO A 100 -12.25 -11.82 9.42
N ASN A 101 -13.34 -12.30 10.00
CA ASN A 101 -13.64 -12.11 11.41
C ASN A 101 -12.77 -12.97 12.35
N GLU A 102 -12.07 -13.96 11.80
CA GLU A 102 -11.20 -14.90 12.55
C GLU A 102 -9.70 -14.64 12.30
N ILE A 103 -9.36 -13.69 11.43
CA ILE A 103 -7.97 -13.33 11.15
C ILE A 103 -7.51 -12.27 12.13
N GLU A 104 -6.39 -12.55 12.79
CA GLU A 104 -5.70 -11.59 13.62
C GLU A 104 -4.77 -10.73 12.74
N ASN A 105 -5.13 -9.47 12.50
CA ASN A 105 -4.16 -8.49 12.00
C ASN A 105 -3.20 -8.18 13.15
N SER A 106 -1.92 -8.51 13.01
CA SER A 106 -0.98 -8.23 14.11
C SER A 106 -0.61 -6.74 14.20
N ARG A 107 -0.93 -5.93 13.20
CA ARG A 107 -0.79 -4.45 13.19
C ARG A 107 -1.99 -3.76 13.77
N SER A 108 -1.78 -2.57 14.36
CA SER A 108 -2.91 -1.68 14.67
C SER A 108 -3.68 -1.39 13.38
N ALA A 109 -5.01 -1.31 13.42
CA ALA A 109 -5.77 -0.86 12.24
C ALA A 109 -5.74 0.67 12.16
N ASN A 110 -4.59 1.29 12.42
CA ASN A 110 -4.37 2.72 12.53
C ASN A 110 -3.15 3.14 11.72
N LEU A 111 -3.09 4.42 11.35
CA LEU A 111 -1.92 5.01 10.68
C LEU A 111 -0.98 5.63 11.73
N ASP A 112 -0.46 4.79 12.63
CA ASP A 112 0.29 5.23 13.83
C ASP A 112 1.80 5.00 13.74
N LEU A 113 2.28 4.53 12.59
CA LEU A 113 3.69 4.22 12.32
C LEU A 113 4.24 3.15 13.27
N ASP A 114 3.42 2.19 13.73
CA ASP A 114 3.92 1.02 14.48
C ASP A 114 4.96 0.22 13.66
N SER A 115 4.93 0.32 12.33
CA SER A 115 5.93 -0.24 11.41
C SER A 115 7.31 0.43 11.54
N VAL A 116 7.36 1.64 12.08
CA VAL A 116 8.57 2.40 12.36
C VAL A 116 8.96 2.30 13.82
N PHE A 117 8.01 2.56 14.72
CA PHE A 117 8.25 2.70 16.15
C PHE A 117 8.27 1.37 16.91
N GLY A 118 7.75 0.28 16.33
CA GLY A 118 7.47 -0.95 17.07
C GLY A 118 6.53 -0.68 18.25
N GLY A 119 6.71 -1.39 19.36
CA GLY A 119 6.06 -1.12 20.63
C GLY A 119 6.63 0.08 21.41
N GLY A 120 7.57 0.84 20.84
CA GLY A 120 8.23 1.96 21.53
C GLY A 120 9.45 1.54 22.37
N PRO A 121 10.12 2.48 23.05
CA PRO A 121 11.39 2.22 23.74
C PRO A 121 11.27 1.30 24.96
N GLU A 122 10.07 1.10 25.50
CA GLU A 122 9.83 0.18 26.62
C GLU A 122 9.64 -1.27 26.14
N ASP A 123 8.84 -1.50 25.10
CA ASP A 123 8.52 -2.83 24.59
C ASP A 123 9.57 -3.35 23.58
N ASP A 124 10.07 -2.47 22.69
CA ASP A 124 11.07 -2.77 21.67
C ASP A 124 12.33 -1.91 21.82
N PRO A 125 13.04 -1.95 22.96
CA PRO A 125 14.21 -1.09 23.24
C PRO A 125 15.35 -1.27 22.25
N PHE A 126 15.40 -2.39 21.53
CA PHE A 126 16.43 -2.69 20.54
C PHE A 126 16.34 -1.84 19.26
N LEU A 127 15.24 -1.09 19.07
CA LEU A 127 15.07 -0.12 17.98
C LEU A 127 15.64 1.27 18.32
N TYR A 128 15.95 1.53 19.60
CA TYR A 128 16.25 2.85 20.12
C TYR A 128 17.63 2.94 20.77
N ARG A 129 18.18 4.15 20.82
CA ARG A 129 19.32 4.46 21.70
C ARG A 129 18.90 4.37 23.16
N PRO A 130 19.84 4.07 24.08
CA PRO A 130 19.58 4.06 25.52
C PRO A 130 19.01 5.39 26.01
N ARG A 131 18.22 5.33 27.08
CA ARG A 131 17.53 6.49 27.68
C ARG A 131 18.46 7.68 27.94
N GLU A 132 19.68 7.42 28.40
CA GLU A 132 20.71 8.42 28.69
C GLU A 132 21.23 9.16 27.45
N GLU A 133 21.16 8.54 26.28
CA GLU A 133 21.50 9.14 24.99
C GLU A 133 20.29 9.83 24.34
N GLY A 134 19.09 9.54 24.87
CA GLY A 134 17.79 9.93 24.33
C GLY A 134 17.26 8.85 23.39
N PHE A 135 15.94 8.66 23.36
CA PHE A 135 15.27 7.61 22.58
C PHE A 135 15.24 7.90 21.07
N TYR A 136 16.41 8.16 20.47
CA TYR A 136 16.58 8.23 19.02
C TYR A 136 16.43 6.83 18.42
N LEU A 137 15.74 6.73 17.30
CA LEU A 137 15.67 5.49 16.52
C LEU A 137 17.02 5.22 15.87
N LEU A 138 17.41 3.95 15.83
CA LEU A 138 18.72 3.52 15.35
C LEU A 138 18.77 3.47 13.82
N THR A 139 19.93 3.85 13.29
CA THR A 139 20.31 3.76 11.87
C THR A 139 21.61 2.98 11.75
N ALA A 140 22.08 2.70 10.53
CA ALA A 140 23.40 2.09 10.33
C ALA A 140 24.56 2.87 10.99
N LEU A 141 24.44 4.20 11.12
CA LEU A 141 25.41 5.04 11.81
C LEU A 141 25.53 4.74 13.32
N SER A 142 24.51 4.13 13.91
CA SER A 142 24.46 3.90 15.35
C SER A 142 25.40 2.78 15.82
N ASN A 143 25.81 1.87 14.93
CA ASN A 143 26.67 0.73 15.29
C ASN A 143 27.75 0.42 14.23
N ASN A 144 28.10 1.37 13.35
CA ASN A 144 29.04 1.17 12.22
C ASN A 144 28.60 0.04 11.26
N ASN A 145 27.33 -0.39 11.34
CA ASN A 145 26.65 -1.42 10.56
C ASN A 145 27.52 -2.59 10.05
N MET A 146 28.22 -3.29 10.95
CA MET A 146 29.19 -4.36 10.62
C MET A 146 30.37 -3.89 9.75
N ASP A 147 30.98 -2.77 10.13
CA ASP A 147 32.09 -2.13 9.40
C ASP A 147 31.72 -1.81 7.93
N GLN A 148 30.49 -1.33 7.72
CA GLN A 148 30.04 -0.85 6.41
C GLN A 148 30.87 0.37 5.99
N ASN A 149 31.00 0.57 4.68
CA ASN A 149 31.70 1.74 4.16
C ASN A 149 30.97 3.03 4.56
N LYS A 150 31.71 4.03 5.06
CA LYS A 150 31.14 5.33 5.47
C LYS A 150 30.30 6.03 4.41
N ALA A 151 30.63 5.83 3.13
CA ALA A 151 29.89 6.41 2.02
C ALA A 151 28.50 5.76 1.83
N THR A 152 28.29 4.54 2.33
CA THR A 152 27.04 3.79 2.16
C THR A 152 26.29 3.53 3.46
N GLU A 153 26.98 3.45 4.62
CA GLU A 153 26.34 3.30 5.94
C GLU A 153 25.32 4.41 6.20
N LYS A 154 25.65 5.62 5.76
CA LYS A 154 24.82 6.82 5.86
C LYS A 154 23.55 6.75 5.02
N HIS A 155 23.33 5.71 4.22
CA HIS A 155 22.09 5.50 3.48
C HIS A 155 21.37 4.23 3.95
N ASP A 156 21.88 3.50 4.94
CA ASP A 156 21.35 2.19 5.30
C ASP A 156 20.58 2.18 6.63
N LEU A 157 19.69 1.22 6.75
CA LEU A 157 19.03 0.88 8.02
C LEU A 157 20.05 0.18 8.94
N GLN A 158 19.79 0.20 10.25
CA GLN A 158 20.55 -0.64 11.16
C GLN A 158 20.32 -2.11 10.80
N ARG A 159 21.39 -2.90 10.72
CA ARG A 159 21.33 -4.33 10.41
C ARG A 159 21.96 -5.17 11.52
N ASN A 160 21.46 -6.39 11.67
CA ASN A 160 22.06 -7.40 12.54
C ASN A 160 23.32 -8.01 11.89
N GLY A 161 24.02 -8.89 12.62
CA GLY A 161 25.24 -9.58 12.15
C GLY A 161 25.09 -10.48 10.90
N LYS A 162 23.88 -10.61 10.35
CA LYS A 162 23.56 -11.33 9.11
C LYS A 162 23.12 -10.42 7.97
N GLY A 163 23.08 -9.10 8.20
CA GLY A 163 22.68 -8.11 7.19
C GLY A 163 21.18 -7.88 7.07
N THR A 164 20.35 -8.48 7.92
CA THR A 164 18.90 -8.21 7.98
C THR A 164 18.66 -6.90 8.73
N ALA A 165 17.80 -6.03 8.20
CA ALA A 165 17.40 -4.81 8.91
C ALA A 165 16.74 -5.12 10.26
N VAL A 166 17.03 -4.27 11.24
CA VAL A 166 16.42 -4.29 12.58
C VAL A 166 15.47 -3.10 12.64
N ILE A 167 14.19 -3.34 12.33
CA ILE A 167 13.14 -2.35 12.14
C ILE A 167 11.79 -2.89 12.63
N GLY A 168 10.81 -2.01 12.88
CA GLY A 168 9.49 -2.39 13.42
C GLY A 168 8.67 -3.30 12.51
N ASP A 169 8.73 -3.11 11.18
CA ASP A 169 8.18 -4.06 10.20
C ASP A 169 9.25 -4.59 9.26
N PRO A 170 9.52 -5.92 9.24
CA PRO A 170 10.54 -6.48 8.35
C PRO A 170 10.19 -6.30 6.86
N ARG A 171 8.92 -6.17 6.48
CA ARG A 171 8.53 -5.94 5.07
C ARG A 171 9.03 -4.61 4.53
N ASN A 172 9.33 -3.66 5.42
CA ASN A 172 9.93 -2.39 5.03
C ASN A 172 11.40 -2.52 4.58
N ASP A 173 11.98 -3.72 4.51
CA ASP A 173 13.27 -4.02 3.86
C ASP A 173 13.14 -4.96 2.64
N GLU A 174 11.94 -5.18 2.10
CA GLU A 174 11.69 -6.06 0.94
C GLU A 174 12.23 -5.49 -0.38
N ASN A 175 12.18 -4.17 -0.56
CA ASN A 175 12.77 -3.49 -1.71
C ASN A 175 13.43 -2.17 -1.28
N ARG A 176 14.36 -1.70 -2.10
CA ARG A 176 15.18 -0.54 -1.77
C ARG A 176 14.39 0.75 -1.57
N VAL A 177 13.32 0.98 -2.33
CA VAL A 177 12.53 2.22 -2.21
C VAL A 177 11.84 2.28 -0.84
N ILE A 178 11.21 1.18 -0.42
CA ILE A 178 10.55 1.09 0.88
C ILE A 178 11.56 1.17 2.03
N SER A 179 12.74 0.55 1.90
CA SER A 179 13.75 0.62 2.97
C SER A 179 14.37 2.01 3.13
N GLN A 180 14.49 2.78 2.04
CA GLN A 180 14.84 4.19 2.14
C GLN A 180 13.72 5.05 2.73
N MET A 181 12.45 4.73 2.43
CA MET A 181 11.30 5.43 3.03
C MET A 181 11.22 5.19 4.55
N GLN A 182 11.46 3.96 4.99
CA GLN A 182 11.62 3.61 6.41
C GLN A 182 12.73 4.45 7.06
N LEU A 183 13.90 4.55 6.41
CA LEU A 183 15.01 5.36 6.90
C LEU A 183 14.65 6.86 6.96
N ALA A 184 13.90 7.38 5.99
CA ALA A 184 13.45 8.77 5.96
C ALA A 184 12.53 9.08 7.15
N LEU A 185 11.57 8.21 7.47
CA LEU A 185 10.69 8.40 8.64
C LEU A 185 11.44 8.29 9.97
N ILE A 186 12.38 7.34 10.10
CA ILE A 186 13.29 7.24 11.26
C ILE A 186 14.04 8.57 11.46
N ARG A 187 14.58 9.11 10.38
CA ARG A 187 15.32 10.37 10.38
C ARG A 187 14.45 11.57 10.73
N PHE A 188 13.26 11.64 10.16
CA PHE A 188 12.33 12.72 10.45
C PHE A 188 11.93 12.72 11.93
N TYR A 189 11.68 11.55 12.52
CA TYR A 189 11.51 11.41 13.97
C TYR A 189 12.76 11.88 14.75
N ASN A 190 13.95 11.45 14.35
CA ASN A 190 15.19 11.85 15.02
C ASN A 190 15.44 13.38 14.94
N ALA A 191 15.08 14.03 13.83
CA ALA A 191 15.10 15.49 13.68
C ALA A 191 14.12 16.16 14.66
N ASN A 192 12.87 15.68 14.73
CA ASN A 192 11.87 16.21 15.64
C ASN A 192 12.30 16.06 17.11
N TYR A 193 12.80 14.88 17.50
CA TYR A 193 13.32 14.63 18.84
C TYR A 193 14.48 15.59 19.17
N LYS A 194 15.44 15.75 18.25
CA LYS A 194 16.55 16.67 18.46
C LYS A 194 16.07 18.12 18.61
N MET A 195 15.17 18.58 17.74
CA MET A 195 14.62 19.93 17.79
C MET A 195 13.93 20.19 19.14
N LEU A 196 13.12 19.25 19.63
CA LEU A 196 12.45 19.35 20.92
C LEU A 196 13.45 19.37 22.08
N LYS A 197 14.48 18.50 22.03
CA LYS A 197 15.55 18.43 23.03
C LYS A 197 16.37 19.73 23.10
N ASP A 198 16.71 20.29 21.94
CA ASP A 198 17.48 21.54 21.86
C ASP A 198 16.64 22.74 22.37
N ALA A 199 15.33 22.73 22.14
CA ALA A 199 14.42 23.78 22.60
C ALA A 199 14.02 23.64 24.09
N ASN A 200 13.97 22.41 24.62
CA ASN A 200 13.44 22.11 25.96
C ASN A 200 14.36 21.12 26.70
N SER A 201 15.49 21.59 27.19
CA SER A 201 16.51 20.75 27.84
C SER A 201 16.08 20.14 29.19
N ASP A 202 15.03 20.66 29.82
CA ASP A 202 14.48 20.17 31.09
C ASP A 202 13.48 19.02 30.92
N TYR A 203 13.03 18.73 29.69
CA TYR A 203 12.07 17.67 29.42
C TYR A 203 12.70 16.28 29.54
N SER A 204 11.94 15.32 30.06
CA SER A 204 12.41 13.93 30.16
C SER A 204 12.49 13.29 28.77
N PRO A 205 13.39 12.31 28.55
CA PRO A 205 13.45 11.55 27.30
C PRO A 205 12.11 10.94 26.88
N GLU A 206 11.30 10.47 27.83
CA GLU A 206 9.96 9.92 27.58
C GLU A 206 9.02 10.98 27.00
N HIS A 207 9.00 12.17 27.59
CA HIS A 207 8.15 13.25 27.08
C HIS A 207 8.61 13.73 25.70
N LEU A 208 9.93 13.83 25.48
CA LEU A 208 10.48 14.15 24.16
C LEU A 208 10.15 13.07 23.11
N TYR A 209 10.16 11.79 23.50
CA TYR A 209 9.78 10.67 22.63
C TYR A 209 8.31 10.79 22.20
N GLU A 210 7.39 10.95 23.14
CA GLU A 210 5.95 11.01 22.84
C GLU A 210 5.61 12.20 21.94
N GLU A 211 6.17 13.38 22.22
CA GLU A 211 5.94 14.58 21.39
C GLU A 211 6.58 14.44 20.00
N ALA A 212 7.81 13.91 19.90
CA ALA A 212 8.46 13.69 18.61
C ALA A 212 7.70 12.66 17.77
N ARG A 213 7.27 11.55 18.39
CA ARG A 213 6.45 10.51 17.76
C ARG A 213 5.15 11.10 17.25
N LYS A 214 4.43 11.85 18.09
CA LYS A 214 3.19 12.53 17.71
C LYS A 214 3.36 13.46 16.51
N ILE A 215 4.38 14.33 16.54
CA ILE A 215 4.68 15.26 15.42
C ILE A 215 4.94 14.47 14.14
N THR A 216 5.81 13.45 14.19
CA THR A 216 6.13 12.63 13.02
C THR A 216 4.91 11.91 12.47
N THR A 217 4.12 11.27 13.33
CA THR A 217 2.90 10.56 12.94
C THR A 217 1.87 11.51 12.33
N TRP A 218 1.63 12.69 12.92
CA TRP A 218 0.64 13.63 12.38
C TRP A 218 1.03 14.22 11.03
N HIS A 219 2.32 14.47 10.79
CA HIS A 219 2.80 14.88 9.46
C HIS A 219 2.67 13.76 8.42
N TYR A 220 2.97 12.51 8.79
CA TYR A 220 2.72 11.36 7.91
C TYR A 220 1.22 11.23 7.56
N GLN A 221 0.34 11.26 8.56
CA GLN A 221 -1.12 11.22 8.36
C GLN A 221 -1.61 12.40 7.50
N TRP A 222 -1.00 13.58 7.67
CA TRP A 222 -1.30 14.75 6.85
C TRP A 222 -0.96 14.51 5.37
N VAL A 223 0.22 13.97 5.07
CA VAL A 223 0.60 13.61 3.68
C VAL A 223 -0.34 12.56 3.10
N VAL A 224 -0.77 11.58 3.89
CA VAL A 224 -1.77 10.59 3.46
C VAL A 224 -3.06 11.27 3.00
N VAL A 225 -3.61 12.20 3.81
CA VAL A 225 -4.91 12.82 3.55
C VAL A 225 -4.85 13.94 2.51
N ASN A 226 -3.81 14.76 2.55
CA ASN A 226 -3.75 16.01 1.78
C ASN A 226 -2.93 15.91 0.50
N GLU A 227 -2.19 14.82 0.28
CA GLU A 227 -1.41 14.63 -0.93
C GLU A 227 -1.67 13.26 -1.58
N PHE A 228 -1.44 12.16 -0.87
CA PHE A 228 -1.59 10.81 -1.42
C PHE A 228 -3.04 10.53 -1.86
N LEU A 229 -4.02 10.75 -0.98
CA LEU A 229 -5.42 10.51 -1.32
C LEU A 229 -5.92 11.40 -2.47
N PRO A 230 -5.63 12.72 -2.53
CA PRO A 230 -5.97 13.55 -3.69
C PRO A 230 -5.33 13.06 -5.00
N ILE A 231 -4.06 12.64 -4.96
CA ILE A 231 -3.36 12.10 -6.15
C ILE A 231 -4.00 10.78 -6.58
N MET A 232 -4.31 9.87 -5.66
CA MET A 232 -4.76 8.53 -6.02
C MET A 232 -6.27 8.40 -6.22
N CYS A 233 -7.08 9.13 -5.45
CA CYS A 233 -8.53 9.01 -5.43
C CYS A 233 -9.25 10.23 -6.04
N GLY A 234 -8.53 11.33 -6.29
CA GLY A 234 -9.09 12.58 -6.80
C GLY A 234 -9.47 13.57 -5.70
N LYS A 235 -9.05 14.83 -5.87
CA LYS A 235 -9.25 15.90 -4.87
C LYS A 235 -10.73 16.16 -4.54
N TYR A 236 -11.63 16.02 -5.53
CA TYR A 236 -13.06 16.24 -5.32
C TYR A 236 -13.66 15.20 -4.37
N LEU A 237 -13.32 13.93 -4.57
CA LEU A 237 -13.82 12.84 -3.73
C LEU A 237 -13.30 12.95 -2.29
N VAL A 238 -12.02 13.28 -2.12
CA VAL A 238 -11.42 13.49 -0.78
C VAL A 238 -12.12 14.65 -0.07
N ALA A 239 -12.34 15.77 -0.76
CA ALA A 239 -13.09 16.90 -0.21
C ALA A 239 -14.54 16.55 0.13
N ASP A 240 -15.25 15.76 -0.69
CA ASP A 240 -16.60 15.25 -0.37
C ASP A 240 -16.60 14.44 0.92
N ILE A 241 -15.63 13.53 1.11
CA ILE A 241 -15.57 12.70 2.32
C ILE A 241 -15.24 13.55 3.55
N LEU A 242 -14.27 14.48 3.44
CA LEU A 242 -13.90 15.36 4.55
C LEU A 242 -14.99 16.38 4.91
N GLY A 243 -15.79 16.83 3.94
CA GLY A 243 -16.85 17.83 4.13
C GLY A 243 -18.22 17.24 4.47
N ASN A 244 -18.62 16.16 3.80
CA ASN A 244 -19.95 15.54 3.91
C ASN A 244 -19.94 14.18 4.65
N GLY A 245 -18.76 13.67 4.99
CA GLY A 245 -18.58 12.43 5.74
C GLY A 245 -18.56 11.16 4.89
N ARG A 246 -18.16 10.06 5.54
CA ARG A 246 -18.15 8.71 4.96
C ARG A 246 -19.58 8.18 4.76
N LYS A 247 -19.81 7.48 3.66
CA LYS A 247 -21.10 6.88 3.29
C LYS A 247 -21.15 5.37 3.53
N PHE A 248 -20.05 4.65 3.32
CA PHE A 248 -20.01 3.19 3.28
C PHE A 248 -19.14 2.58 4.39
N TYR A 249 -17.95 3.15 4.66
CA TYR A 249 -17.09 2.66 5.73
C TYR A 249 -17.56 3.23 7.08
N LYS A 250 -18.44 2.48 7.74
CA LYS A 250 -19.11 2.87 9.00
C LYS A 250 -19.01 1.74 10.04
N PRO A 251 -17.83 1.51 10.64
CA PRO A 251 -17.71 0.60 11.76
C PRO A 251 -18.58 1.06 12.95
N ILE A 252 -19.22 0.11 13.64
CA ILE A 252 -20.09 0.39 14.80
C ILE A 252 -19.28 0.40 16.10
N TYR A 253 -18.32 -0.52 16.25
CA TYR A 253 -17.53 -0.65 17.49
C TYR A 253 -16.12 -0.04 17.39
N SER A 254 -15.32 -0.49 16.42
CA SER A 254 -13.92 -0.12 16.29
C SER A 254 -13.50 -0.09 14.82
N ALA A 255 -12.46 0.68 14.51
CA ALA A 255 -11.81 0.63 13.21
C ALA A 255 -11.37 -0.81 12.89
N PHE A 256 -11.51 -1.18 11.62
CA PHE A 256 -11.07 -2.46 11.05
C PHE A 256 -10.68 -2.27 9.59
N ILE A 257 -9.86 -3.16 9.04
CA ILE A 257 -9.46 -3.16 7.64
C ILE A 257 -10.46 -4.00 6.82
N PRO A 258 -11.24 -3.41 5.90
CA PRO A 258 -12.13 -4.21 5.06
C PRO A 258 -11.37 -5.07 4.06
N VAL A 259 -11.84 -6.28 3.79
CA VAL A 259 -11.26 -7.15 2.75
C VAL A 259 -11.42 -6.55 1.35
N GLU A 260 -12.49 -5.79 1.11
CA GLU A 260 -12.68 -5.05 -0.14
C GLU A 260 -11.59 -3.99 -0.34
N PHE A 261 -11.05 -3.45 0.75
CA PHE A 261 -9.89 -2.56 0.74
C PHE A 261 -8.57 -3.34 0.56
N SER A 262 -8.23 -4.26 1.48
CA SER A 262 -6.90 -4.89 1.53
C SER A 262 -6.63 -5.94 0.46
N VAL A 263 -7.69 -6.56 -0.07
CA VAL A 263 -7.58 -7.66 -1.05
C VAL A 263 -7.93 -7.22 -2.47
N ALA A 264 -8.60 -6.09 -2.64
CA ALA A 264 -8.96 -5.54 -3.94
C ALA A 264 -8.53 -4.09 -4.11
N ALA A 265 -9.23 -3.14 -3.51
CA ALA A 265 -9.10 -1.73 -3.87
C ALA A 265 -7.68 -1.19 -3.69
N PHE A 266 -7.01 -1.49 -2.56
CA PHE A 266 -5.67 -0.98 -2.24
C PHE A 266 -4.52 -1.72 -2.95
N ARG A 267 -4.84 -2.74 -3.78
CA ARG A 267 -3.87 -3.42 -4.65
C ARG A 267 -3.74 -2.79 -6.03
N PHE A 268 -4.33 -1.61 -6.23
CA PHE A 268 -4.28 -0.87 -7.49
C PHE A 268 -2.84 -0.57 -7.93
N GLY A 269 -1.95 -0.27 -6.98
CA GLY A 269 -0.56 0.09 -7.23
C GLY A 269 0.26 -0.99 -7.96
N HIS A 270 -0.16 -2.25 -7.93
CA HIS A 270 0.52 -3.33 -8.66
C HIS A 270 0.61 -3.08 -10.17
N THR A 271 -0.34 -2.34 -10.74
CA THR A 271 -0.38 -2.01 -12.19
C THR A 271 0.37 -0.73 -12.54
N MET A 272 0.71 0.08 -11.54
CA MET A 272 1.31 1.40 -11.73
C MET A 272 2.85 1.40 -11.67
N ILE A 273 3.48 0.23 -11.50
CA ILE A 273 4.93 0.08 -11.38
C ILE A 273 5.51 -0.43 -12.69
N ALA A 274 6.50 0.31 -13.22
CA ALA A 274 7.22 -0.11 -14.42
C ALA A 274 8.24 -1.20 -14.18
N GLN A 275 8.52 -1.99 -15.22
CA GLN A 275 9.54 -3.06 -15.19
C GLN A 275 10.93 -2.55 -14.84
N ASN A 276 11.24 -1.32 -15.27
CA ASN A 276 12.52 -0.67 -15.06
C ASN A 276 12.29 0.73 -14.49
N LEU A 277 13.12 1.12 -13.52
CA LEU A 277 13.07 2.41 -12.84
C LEU A 277 14.50 2.89 -12.60
N LYS A 278 14.69 4.18 -12.35
CA LYS A 278 15.94 4.76 -11.87
C LYS A 278 15.92 4.88 -10.35
N LEU A 279 17.07 4.69 -9.73
CA LEU A 279 17.27 4.98 -8.29
C LEU A 279 17.79 6.41 -8.06
N GLN A 280 18.52 6.94 -9.05
CA GLN A 280 19.13 8.27 -9.06
C GLN A 280 18.68 9.04 -10.30
N GLN A 281 18.66 10.37 -10.24
CA GLN A 281 18.15 11.23 -11.31
C GLN A 281 18.86 10.98 -12.66
N ASP A 282 20.19 11.00 -12.62
CA ASP A 282 21.07 10.73 -13.77
C ASP A 282 21.52 9.25 -13.85
N GLY A 283 20.87 8.38 -13.08
CA GLY A 283 21.18 6.95 -13.03
C GLY A 283 20.65 6.15 -14.22
N ASP A 284 21.17 4.93 -14.36
CA ASP A 284 20.66 3.95 -15.32
C ASP A 284 19.26 3.46 -14.92
N MET A 285 18.45 3.11 -15.93
CA MET A 285 17.26 2.30 -15.73
C MET A 285 17.67 0.89 -15.28
N LYS A 286 17.18 0.44 -14.13
CA LYS A 286 17.39 -0.92 -13.61
C LYS A 286 16.06 -1.63 -13.46
N SER A 287 16.05 -2.94 -13.69
CA SER A 287 14.85 -3.75 -13.47
C SER A 287 14.48 -3.75 -11.99
N ILE A 288 13.18 -3.73 -11.67
CA ILE A 288 12.69 -3.78 -10.28
C ILE A 288 13.11 -5.03 -9.50
N PHE A 289 13.54 -6.09 -10.18
CA PHE A 289 14.07 -7.32 -9.57
C PHE A 289 15.59 -7.46 -9.71
N SER A 290 16.29 -6.41 -10.14
CA SER A 290 17.74 -6.40 -10.21
C SER A 290 18.37 -6.30 -8.82
N SER A 291 19.66 -6.63 -8.71
CA SER A 291 20.40 -6.56 -7.44
C SER A 291 20.50 -5.16 -6.85
N GLU A 292 20.41 -4.12 -7.67
CA GLU A 292 20.48 -2.70 -7.31
C GLU A 292 19.26 -2.28 -6.48
N PHE A 293 18.08 -2.83 -6.79
CA PHE A 293 16.86 -2.70 -5.98
C PHE A 293 16.90 -3.55 -4.69
N GLY A 294 17.98 -4.30 -4.48
CA GLY A 294 18.13 -5.29 -3.43
C GLY A 294 17.39 -6.60 -3.76
N LYS A 295 17.83 -7.70 -3.16
CA LYS A 295 17.07 -8.97 -3.18
C LYS A 295 16.09 -9.07 -2.01
N GLY A 296 15.68 -7.91 -1.48
CA GLY A 296 15.20 -7.75 -0.10
C GLY A 296 16.29 -8.07 0.93
N PHE A 297 16.19 -7.48 2.11
CA PHE A 297 16.95 -7.90 3.28
C PHE A 297 18.48 -7.84 3.13
N SER A 298 18.99 -6.87 2.35
CA SER A 298 20.41 -6.76 2.00
C SER A 298 20.96 -5.34 2.12
N ARG A 299 22.20 -5.22 2.61
CA ARG A 299 22.92 -3.95 2.82
C ARG A 299 23.10 -3.10 1.57
N ILE A 300 23.27 -1.79 1.77
CA ILE A 300 23.73 -0.87 0.73
C ILE A 300 25.23 -1.08 0.49
N THR A 301 25.58 -1.61 -0.67
CA THR A 301 26.99 -1.87 -1.03
C THR A 301 27.64 -0.78 -1.86
N SER A 302 26.83 0.09 -2.48
CA SER A 302 27.30 1.18 -3.33
C SER A 302 26.31 2.34 -3.29
N SER A 303 26.80 3.57 -3.52
CA SER A 303 25.99 4.79 -3.42
C SER A 303 24.92 4.91 -4.51
N ASP A 304 25.13 4.26 -5.66
CA ASP A 304 24.14 4.15 -6.74
C ASP A 304 22.88 3.36 -6.37
N GLN A 305 22.91 2.65 -5.22
CA GLN A 305 21.75 1.98 -4.67
C GLN A 305 20.99 2.83 -3.64
N ALA A 306 21.47 4.04 -3.32
CA ALA A 306 20.69 4.99 -2.52
C ALA A 306 19.66 5.67 -3.42
N ILE A 307 18.48 5.95 -2.87
CA ILE A 307 17.43 6.66 -3.60
C ILE A 307 17.72 8.16 -3.55
N GLU A 308 17.64 8.81 -4.70
CA GLU A 308 17.50 10.27 -4.81
C GLU A 308 16.02 10.58 -4.96
N TRP A 309 15.44 11.26 -3.97
CA TRP A 309 13.97 11.41 -3.87
C TRP A 309 13.39 12.36 -4.92
N ASP A 310 14.21 13.25 -5.48
CA ASP A 310 13.87 14.10 -6.64
C ASP A 310 13.56 13.28 -7.91
N ALA A 311 14.11 12.08 -8.04
CA ALA A 311 13.78 11.15 -9.11
C ALA A 311 12.42 10.46 -8.92
N PHE A 312 11.78 10.56 -7.74
CA PHE A 312 10.55 9.85 -7.38
C PHE A 312 9.37 10.76 -7.03
N PHE A 313 9.63 11.97 -6.54
CA PHE A 313 8.61 12.95 -6.13
C PHE A 313 8.85 14.30 -6.82
N ASP A 314 7.83 15.16 -6.80
CA ASP A 314 7.92 16.49 -7.41
C ASP A 314 8.67 17.46 -6.49
N PHE A 315 9.95 17.70 -6.81
CA PHE A 315 10.80 18.72 -6.19
C PHE A 315 10.90 19.99 -7.05
N GLY A 316 10.06 20.15 -8.08
CA GLY A 316 10.21 21.18 -9.12
C GLY A 316 11.23 20.84 -10.20
N THR A 317 11.74 19.60 -10.22
CA THR A 317 12.63 19.02 -11.22
C THR A 317 11.93 17.89 -11.97
N ASP A 318 12.55 17.35 -13.02
CA ASP A 318 12.04 16.15 -13.67
C ASP A 318 12.01 14.97 -12.68
N PHE A 319 10.91 14.24 -12.60
CA PHE A 319 10.76 13.05 -11.76
C PHE A 319 10.13 11.89 -12.54
N GLN A 320 10.30 10.66 -12.05
CA GLN A 320 9.68 9.48 -12.66
C GLN A 320 8.19 9.44 -12.39
N LYS A 321 7.40 9.22 -13.45
CA LYS A 321 5.96 9.06 -13.35
C LYS A 321 5.58 7.59 -13.23
N ALA A 322 4.49 7.31 -12.54
CA ALA A 322 3.92 5.97 -12.46
C ALA A 322 3.39 5.49 -13.82
N GLU A 323 3.33 4.17 -14.05
CA GLU A 323 2.50 3.63 -15.14
C GLU A 323 1.02 3.96 -14.90
N LYS A 324 0.25 4.05 -15.97
CA LYS A 324 -1.20 4.28 -15.90
C LYS A 324 -1.85 3.20 -15.07
N LEU A 325 -2.82 3.63 -14.24
CA LEU A 325 -3.68 2.69 -13.54
C LEU A 325 -4.66 2.08 -14.55
N ASP A 326 -4.34 0.87 -15.01
CA ASP A 326 -5.10 0.17 -16.03
C ASP A 326 -5.25 -1.34 -15.74
N THR A 327 -5.95 -2.07 -16.61
CA THR A 327 -6.19 -3.52 -16.43
C THR A 327 -5.00 -4.41 -16.78
N THR A 328 -3.82 -3.83 -17.00
CA THR A 328 -2.61 -4.55 -17.38
C THR A 328 -1.49 -4.43 -16.35
N LEU A 329 -0.54 -5.34 -16.43
CA LEU A 329 0.64 -5.42 -15.59
C LEU A 329 1.87 -5.50 -16.46
N ALA A 330 2.95 -4.93 -15.95
CA ALA A 330 4.30 -5.23 -16.41
C ALA A 330 4.51 -6.76 -16.49
N PRO A 331 4.95 -7.31 -17.65
CA PRO A 331 5.15 -8.75 -17.86
C PRO A 331 5.93 -9.45 -16.73
N ILE A 332 6.94 -8.77 -16.17
CA ILE A 332 7.76 -9.31 -15.08
C ILE A 332 6.95 -9.61 -13.80
N LEU A 333 5.81 -8.95 -13.58
CA LEU A 333 4.88 -9.20 -12.48
C LEU A 333 3.96 -10.39 -12.73
N LEU A 334 3.80 -10.81 -13.99
CA LEU A 334 3.07 -12.03 -14.36
C LEU A 334 3.96 -13.28 -14.31
N GLU A 335 5.28 -13.10 -14.18
CA GLU A 335 6.27 -14.17 -14.08
C GLU A 335 7.30 -13.88 -12.98
N LEU A 336 6.86 -13.91 -11.72
CA LEU A 336 7.70 -13.58 -10.57
C LEU A 336 8.87 -14.57 -10.42
N PRO A 337 10.14 -14.11 -10.47
CA PRO A 337 11.31 -15.00 -10.51
C PRO A 337 11.63 -15.64 -9.15
N PHE A 338 11.08 -15.12 -8.06
CA PHE A 338 11.34 -15.56 -6.68
C PHE A 338 10.30 -16.54 -6.14
N VAL A 339 9.24 -16.84 -6.90
CA VAL A 339 8.24 -17.84 -6.49
C VAL A 339 8.74 -19.24 -6.87
N PRO A 340 9.00 -20.13 -5.88
CA PRO A 340 9.54 -21.47 -6.15
C PRO A 340 8.41 -22.45 -6.53
N SER A 341 7.76 -22.20 -7.67
CA SER A 341 6.75 -23.10 -8.26
C SER A 341 7.07 -23.35 -9.72
N ASP A 342 6.76 -24.54 -10.22
CA ASP A 342 6.84 -24.86 -11.65
C ASP A 342 5.54 -24.49 -12.40
N ASP A 343 4.44 -24.20 -11.69
CA ASP A 343 3.19 -23.73 -12.30
C ASP A 343 3.30 -22.22 -12.61
N PRO A 344 3.23 -21.82 -13.89
CA PRO A 344 3.24 -20.40 -14.28
C PRO A 344 2.14 -19.58 -13.60
N ASN A 345 1.00 -20.20 -13.28
CA ASN A 345 -0.11 -19.53 -12.62
C ASN A 345 0.23 -19.11 -11.18
N ASP A 346 1.10 -19.84 -10.49
CA ASP A 346 1.53 -19.50 -9.14
C ASP A 346 2.53 -18.34 -9.11
N LYS A 347 3.25 -18.15 -10.22
CA LYS A 347 4.21 -17.05 -10.43
C LYS A 347 3.55 -15.74 -10.82
N SER A 348 2.29 -15.77 -11.27
CA SER A 348 1.57 -14.56 -11.66
C SER A 348 1.02 -13.80 -10.46
N LEU A 349 1.44 -12.55 -10.29
CA LEU A 349 0.89 -11.65 -9.27
C LEU A 349 -0.62 -11.46 -9.44
N ALA A 350 -1.10 -11.35 -10.68
CA ALA A 350 -2.53 -11.23 -11.00
C ALA A 350 -3.32 -12.44 -10.53
N THR A 351 -2.87 -13.65 -10.89
CA THR A 351 -3.54 -14.89 -10.49
C THR A 351 -3.58 -15.03 -8.97
N ARG A 352 -2.49 -14.67 -8.27
CA ARG A 352 -2.44 -14.66 -6.80
C ARG A 352 -3.43 -13.66 -6.20
N ASN A 353 -3.53 -12.46 -6.75
CA ASN A 353 -4.52 -11.46 -6.35
C ASN A 353 -5.95 -11.98 -6.53
N PHE A 354 -6.28 -12.55 -7.68
CA PHE A 354 -7.60 -13.12 -7.93
C PHE A 354 -7.94 -14.28 -7.00
N ARG A 355 -7.00 -15.20 -6.78
CA ARG A 355 -7.18 -16.31 -5.83
C ARG A 355 -7.39 -15.78 -4.41
N ARG A 356 -6.72 -14.69 -4.03
CA ARG A 356 -6.95 -14.05 -2.72
C ARG A 356 -8.34 -13.40 -2.62
N GLY A 357 -8.79 -12.72 -3.68
CA GLY A 357 -10.16 -12.18 -3.73
C GLY A 357 -11.22 -13.28 -3.56
N GLN A 358 -11.03 -14.42 -4.22
CA GLN A 358 -11.88 -15.60 -4.04
C GLN A 358 -11.77 -16.20 -2.64
N SER A 359 -10.57 -16.30 -2.06
CA SER A 359 -10.37 -16.82 -0.70
C SER A 359 -11.11 -16.00 0.35
N PHE A 360 -11.39 -14.73 0.06
CA PHE A 360 -12.18 -13.83 0.89
C PHE A 360 -13.61 -13.63 0.41
N LEU A 361 -14.06 -14.37 -0.60
CA LEU A 361 -15.43 -14.29 -1.13
C LEU A 361 -15.85 -12.84 -1.41
N LEU A 362 -15.03 -12.09 -2.15
CA LEU A 362 -15.35 -10.72 -2.51
C LEU A 362 -16.59 -10.69 -3.44
N PRO A 363 -17.46 -9.66 -3.33
CA PRO A 363 -18.54 -9.44 -4.29
C PRO A 363 -17.98 -9.04 -5.66
N SER A 364 -18.84 -9.05 -6.68
CA SER A 364 -18.48 -8.53 -8.00
C SER A 364 -18.41 -7.01 -8.00
N GLY A 365 -17.58 -6.45 -8.89
CA GLY A 365 -17.40 -5.00 -8.99
C GLY A 365 -18.67 -4.26 -9.37
N GLU A 366 -19.44 -4.76 -10.34
CA GLU A 366 -20.70 -4.14 -10.73
C GLU A 366 -21.75 -4.17 -9.60
N ASN A 367 -21.75 -5.21 -8.74
CA ASN A 367 -22.64 -5.24 -7.58
C ASN A 367 -22.23 -4.22 -6.51
N VAL A 368 -20.92 -4.04 -6.29
CA VAL A 368 -20.42 -2.98 -5.41
C VAL A 368 -20.77 -1.60 -5.97
N ALA A 369 -20.59 -1.38 -7.27
CA ALA A 369 -20.92 -0.12 -7.93
C ALA A 369 -22.42 0.24 -7.81
N ARG A 370 -23.31 -0.73 -8.06
CA ARG A 370 -24.76 -0.55 -7.87
C ARG A 370 -25.12 -0.29 -6.42
N HIS A 371 -24.49 -0.99 -5.48
CA HIS A 371 -24.68 -0.75 -4.04
C HIS A 371 -24.24 0.66 -3.62
N MET A 372 -23.18 1.17 -4.27
CA MET A 372 -22.72 2.55 -4.11
C MET A 372 -23.60 3.58 -4.84
N GLN A 373 -24.67 3.14 -5.52
CA GLN A 373 -25.57 3.99 -6.30
C GLN A 373 -24.83 4.77 -7.40
N ARG A 374 -23.86 4.14 -8.05
CA ARG A 374 -23.27 4.67 -9.29
C ARG A 374 -24.31 4.67 -10.41
N GLU A 375 -24.16 5.60 -11.35
CA GLU A 375 -25.04 5.69 -12.51
C GLU A 375 -24.87 4.43 -13.36
N GLU A 376 -25.98 3.81 -13.79
CA GLU A 376 -25.90 2.54 -14.54
C GLU A 376 -25.10 2.70 -15.85
N SER A 377 -25.13 3.89 -16.46
CA SER A 377 -24.31 4.18 -17.65
C SER A 377 -22.79 4.10 -17.39
N GLU A 378 -22.34 4.46 -16.18
CA GLU A 378 -20.92 4.31 -15.82
C GLU A 378 -20.57 2.83 -15.61
N ILE A 379 -21.48 2.08 -14.97
CA ILE A 379 -21.32 0.64 -14.74
C ILE A 379 -21.27 -0.11 -16.07
N GLU A 380 -22.20 0.20 -16.99
CA GLU A 380 -22.26 -0.36 -18.34
C GLU A 380 -20.98 -0.03 -19.12
N GLN A 381 -20.44 1.18 -19.02
CA GLN A 381 -19.19 1.56 -19.67
C GLN A 381 -18.01 0.68 -19.22
N VAL A 382 -17.87 0.40 -17.93
CA VAL A 382 -16.82 -0.47 -17.38
C VAL A 382 -17.03 -1.93 -17.80
N VAL A 383 -18.26 -2.42 -17.71
CA VAL A 383 -18.62 -3.80 -18.09
C VAL A 383 -18.39 -4.05 -19.57
N ASP A 384 -18.82 -3.13 -20.44
CA ASP A 384 -18.62 -3.21 -21.89
C ASP A 384 -17.13 -3.17 -22.26
N PHE A 385 -16.35 -2.33 -21.58
CA PHE A 385 -14.90 -2.32 -21.76
C PHE A 385 -14.28 -3.68 -21.44
N VAL A 386 -14.64 -4.29 -20.30
CA VAL A 386 -14.13 -5.60 -19.91
C VAL A 386 -14.57 -6.68 -20.90
N ASN A 387 -15.84 -6.69 -21.31
CA ASN A 387 -16.36 -7.67 -22.27
C ASN A 387 -15.71 -7.55 -23.67
N ASN A 388 -15.31 -6.34 -24.07
CA ASN A 388 -14.60 -6.11 -25.33
C ASN A 388 -13.12 -6.53 -25.24
N LYS A 389 -12.49 -6.36 -24.07
CA LYS A 389 -11.07 -6.70 -23.85
C LYS A 389 -10.86 -8.18 -23.59
N VAL A 390 -11.76 -8.81 -22.84
CA VAL A 390 -11.68 -10.20 -22.40
C VAL A 390 -12.59 -11.06 -23.27
N LYS A 391 -11.99 -11.84 -24.17
CA LYS A 391 -12.76 -12.74 -25.05
C LYS A 391 -13.34 -13.89 -24.22
N MET A 392 -14.66 -14.09 -24.32
CA MET A 392 -15.37 -15.17 -23.61
C MET A 392 -14.86 -16.58 -23.95
N GLU A 393 -14.29 -16.77 -25.14
CA GLU A 393 -13.68 -18.05 -25.55
C GLU A 393 -12.45 -18.41 -24.72
N ASP A 394 -11.77 -17.40 -24.17
CA ASP A 394 -10.54 -17.55 -23.38
C ASP A 394 -10.82 -17.44 -21.87
N VAL A 395 -11.72 -16.53 -21.47
CA VAL A 395 -12.11 -16.30 -20.07
C VAL A 395 -13.60 -15.98 -19.96
N ASP A 396 -14.34 -16.77 -19.18
CA ASP A 396 -15.75 -16.54 -18.87
C ASP A 396 -15.94 -15.75 -17.55
N LEU A 397 -16.41 -14.50 -17.69
CA LEU A 397 -16.78 -13.60 -16.59
C LEU A 397 -18.29 -13.32 -16.53
N SER A 398 -19.13 -14.15 -17.16
CA SER A 398 -20.59 -13.96 -17.20
C SER A 398 -21.27 -13.94 -15.82
N ALA A 399 -20.64 -14.55 -14.81
CA ALA A 399 -21.11 -14.52 -13.42
C ALA A 399 -20.87 -13.16 -12.72
N GLY A 400 -20.00 -12.31 -13.29
CA GLY A 400 -19.61 -11.02 -12.74
C GLY A 400 -18.09 -10.79 -12.78
N ILE A 401 -17.70 -9.52 -12.69
CA ILE A 401 -16.30 -9.10 -12.78
C ILE A 401 -15.67 -9.11 -11.38
N PRO A 402 -14.52 -9.77 -11.15
CA PRO A 402 -13.80 -9.71 -9.88
C PRO A 402 -13.55 -8.26 -9.45
N LEU A 403 -13.86 -7.92 -8.19
CA LEU A 403 -13.79 -6.54 -7.68
C LEU A 403 -12.49 -5.82 -8.01
N TRP A 404 -11.34 -6.48 -7.82
CA TRP A 404 -10.04 -5.89 -8.17
C TRP A 404 -9.94 -5.53 -9.66
N TYR A 405 -10.36 -6.43 -10.55
CA TYR A 405 -10.31 -6.17 -12.00
C TYR A 405 -11.30 -5.08 -12.42
N TYR A 406 -12.48 -5.04 -11.80
CA TYR A 406 -13.43 -3.96 -12.04
C TYR A 406 -12.84 -2.61 -11.65
N ILE A 407 -12.17 -2.50 -10.50
CA ILE A 407 -11.55 -1.25 -10.05
C ILE A 407 -10.44 -0.79 -11.02
N LEU A 408 -9.65 -1.72 -11.54
CA LEU A 408 -8.65 -1.42 -12.58
C LEU A 408 -9.30 -0.96 -13.89
N ALA A 409 -10.37 -1.63 -14.33
CA ALA A 409 -11.11 -1.27 -15.52
C ALA A 409 -11.81 0.10 -15.39
N GLU A 410 -12.38 0.37 -14.21
CA GLU A 410 -12.98 1.65 -13.86
C GLU A 410 -11.95 2.78 -13.91
N ALA A 411 -10.75 2.56 -13.37
CA ALA A 411 -9.67 3.52 -13.47
C ALA A 411 -9.20 3.75 -14.93
N GLU A 412 -9.13 2.68 -15.73
CA GLU A 412 -8.72 2.76 -17.14
C GLU A 412 -9.72 3.56 -17.98
N VAL A 413 -11.03 3.38 -17.77
CA VAL A 413 -12.06 3.98 -18.64
C VAL A 413 -12.67 5.28 -18.12
N ILE A 414 -12.74 5.44 -16.80
CA ILE A 414 -13.29 6.64 -16.14
C ILE A 414 -12.15 7.41 -15.47
N GLY A 415 -11.44 6.76 -14.54
CA GLY A 415 -10.32 7.36 -13.81
C GLY A 415 -10.74 8.24 -12.62
N ARG A 416 -9.77 8.92 -12.01
CA ARG A 416 -10.01 9.73 -10.80
C ARG A 416 -10.79 11.00 -11.09
N GLN A 417 -11.60 11.43 -10.14
CA GLN A 417 -12.38 12.67 -10.22
C GLN A 417 -11.54 13.86 -9.76
N ASP A 418 -11.08 14.68 -10.70
CA ASP A 418 -10.27 15.85 -10.39
C ASP A 418 -11.16 17.04 -9.98
N ASP A 419 -12.32 17.25 -10.59
CA ASP A 419 -13.28 18.27 -10.15
C ASP A 419 -14.73 17.78 -10.25
N ASP A 420 -15.71 18.67 -10.11
CA ASP A 420 -17.12 18.30 -10.11
C ASP A 420 -17.60 17.65 -11.42
N THR A 421 -16.86 17.82 -12.52
CA THR A 421 -17.24 17.32 -13.85
C THR A 421 -16.15 16.54 -14.58
N GLN A 422 -14.87 16.73 -14.23
CA GLN A 422 -13.73 16.18 -14.95
C GLN A 422 -13.18 14.92 -14.29
N PHE A 423 -13.04 13.89 -15.11
CA PHE A 423 -12.38 12.63 -14.77
C PHE A 423 -11.11 12.44 -15.61
N SER A 424 -10.08 11.89 -14.98
CA SER A 424 -8.76 11.68 -15.59
C SER A 424 -8.43 10.18 -15.67
N SER A 425 -8.76 9.60 -16.83
CA SER A 425 -8.55 8.17 -17.14
C SER A 425 -7.08 7.74 -16.99
N GLY A 426 -6.89 6.69 -16.19
CA GLY A 426 -5.60 6.08 -15.89
C GLY A 426 -4.69 6.88 -14.95
N GLU A 427 -5.11 8.08 -14.49
CA GLU A 427 -4.32 8.90 -13.54
C GLU A 427 -4.56 8.54 -12.07
N GLY A 428 -5.55 7.71 -11.77
CA GLY A 428 -5.90 7.30 -10.42
C GLY A 428 -7.18 6.48 -10.38
N LEU A 429 -7.58 6.10 -9.18
CA LEU A 429 -8.74 5.24 -8.92
C LEU A 429 -10.04 5.88 -9.41
N GLY A 430 -10.88 5.06 -10.05
CA GLY A 430 -12.24 5.43 -10.40
C GLY A 430 -13.18 5.62 -9.20
N PRO A 431 -14.44 5.99 -9.44
CA PRO A 431 -15.41 6.29 -8.38
C PRO A 431 -15.55 5.21 -7.30
N VAL A 432 -15.67 3.93 -7.66
CA VAL A 432 -15.81 2.83 -6.69
C VAL A 432 -14.50 2.58 -5.96
N GLY A 433 -13.41 2.42 -6.70
CA GLY A 433 -12.09 2.15 -6.12
C GLY A 433 -11.63 3.25 -5.16
N GLY A 434 -11.75 4.50 -5.62
CA GLY A 434 -11.35 5.70 -4.88
C GLY A 434 -12.19 5.87 -3.61
N ARG A 435 -13.50 5.58 -3.69
CA ARG A 435 -14.40 5.66 -2.52
C ARG A 435 -14.01 4.65 -1.45
N ILE A 436 -13.72 3.40 -1.83
CA ILE A 436 -13.28 2.37 -0.87
C ILE A 436 -11.98 2.82 -0.19
N VAL A 437 -10.97 3.23 -0.98
CA VAL A 437 -9.65 3.60 -0.44
C VAL A 437 -9.73 4.84 0.45
N ALA A 438 -10.34 5.92 -0.04
CA ALA A 438 -10.39 7.18 0.69
C ALA A 438 -11.25 7.08 1.97
N GLU A 439 -12.42 6.42 1.92
CA GLU A 439 -13.25 6.29 3.12
C GLU A 439 -12.61 5.40 4.19
N VAL A 440 -11.89 4.35 3.80
CA VAL A 440 -11.18 3.52 4.77
C VAL A 440 -10.07 4.32 5.42
N LEU A 441 -9.12 4.88 4.66
CA LEU A 441 -7.98 5.60 5.23
C LEU A 441 -8.41 6.81 6.08
N ILE A 442 -9.35 7.63 5.59
CA ILE A 442 -9.91 8.75 6.38
C ILE A 442 -10.64 8.20 7.61
N GLY A 443 -11.38 7.10 7.47
CA GLY A 443 -12.11 6.49 8.58
C GLY A 443 -11.22 5.93 9.67
N LEU A 444 -10.10 5.29 9.34
CA LEU A 444 -9.12 4.82 10.32
C LEU A 444 -8.61 5.99 11.16
N LEU A 445 -8.27 7.12 10.52
CA LEU A 445 -7.85 8.34 11.20
C LEU A 445 -8.97 8.92 12.08
N GLU A 446 -10.17 9.14 11.53
CA GLU A 446 -11.29 9.73 12.29
C GLU A 446 -11.68 8.91 13.53
N LEU A 447 -11.44 7.61 13.53
CA LEU A 447 -11.78 6.70 14.63
C LEU A 447 -10.64 6.52 15.63
N ASP A 448 -9.41 6.87 15.27
CA ASP A 448 -8.26 6.87 16.14
C ASP A 448 -8.15 8.20 16.92
N ARG A 449 -8.28 8.13 18.24
CA ARG A 449 -8.26 9.29 19.14
C ARG A 449 -6.90 9.97 19.24
N GLU A 450 -5.84 9.30 18.80
CA GLU A 450 -4.48 9.84 18.78
C GLU A 450 -4.09 10.40 17.41
N SER A 451 -4.90 10.18 16.36
CA SER A 451 -4.64 10.74 15.03
C SER A 451 -4.95 12.24 14.98
N PHE A 452 -4.40 12.96 14.00
CA PHE A 452 -4.72 14.38 13.87
C PHE A 452 -6.23 14.60 13.58
N LEU A 453 -6.87 13.77 12.75
CA LEU A 453 -8.31 13.92 12.46
C LEU A 453 -9.21 13.57 13.66
N GLY A 454 -8.82 12.60 14.48
CA GLY A 454 -9.59 12.17 15.64
C GLY A 454 -9.31 12.97 16.92
N ASN A 455 -8.09 13.50 17.08
CA ASN A 455 -7.67 14.29 18.23
C ASN A 455 -7.87 15.80 18.03
N ASN A 456 -7.42 16.33 16.90
CA ASN A 456 -7.39 17.77 16.62
C ASN A 456 -7.51 18.05 15.11
N ARG A 457 -8.74 18.01 14.60
CA ARG A 457 -9.04 18.20 13.15
C ARG A 457 -8.59 19.56 12.61
N ASP A 458 -8.39 20.55 13.48
CA ASP A 458 -7.88 21.89 13.15
C ASP A 458 -6.36 21.99 13.20
N TRP A 459 -5.66 20.89 13.53
CA TRP A 459 -4.21 20.86 13.51
C TRP A 459 -3.68 21.16 12.11
N VAL A 460 -2.61 21.94 12.05
CA VAL A 460 -1.86 22.24 10.83
C VAL A 460 -0.41 21.82 11.02
N PRO A 461 0.29 21.42 9.93
CA PRO A 461 1.70 21.06 9.98
C PRO A 461 2.57 22.09 10.68
N THR A 462 3.52 21.62 11.48
CA THR A 462 4.54 22.46 12.13
C THR A 462 5.80 22.58 11.28
N HIS A 463 5.93 21.74 10.25
CA HIS A 463 6.92 21.84 9.17
C HIS A 463 6.23 22.23 7.87
N GLY A 464 7.01 22.62 6.87
CA GLY A 464 6.50 23.15 5.60
C GLY A 464 6.18 24.64 5.67
N GLU A 465 5.41 25.14 4.70
CA GLU A 465 5.11 26.57 4.54
C GLU A 465 3.60 26.82 4.46
N ASP A 466 3.12 27.88 5.11
CA ASP A 466 1.71 28.33 5.08
C ASP A 466 0.66 27.24 5.41
N GLY A 467 1.02 26.30 6.28
CA GLY A 467 0.15 25.18 6.68
C GLY A 467 0.05 24.07 5.64
N VAL A 468 0.94 24.06 4.64
CA VAL A 468 1.09 23.01 3.64
C VAL A 468 2.34 22.20 3.96
N PHE A 469 2.19 20.87 3.94
CA PHE A 469 3.28 19.92 4.10
C PHE A 469 3.06 18.74 3.18
N THR A 470 4.09 18.42 2.41
CA THR A 470 4.09 17.41 1.35
C THR A 470 5.17 16.36 1.60
N MET A 471 5.19 15.32 0.77
CA MET A 471 6.22 14.31 0.79
C MET A 471 7.60 14.90 0.51
N LYS A 472 7.68 15.92 -0.35
CA LYS A 472 8.89 16.69 -0.58
C LYS A 472 9.44 17.23 0.75
N ASP A 473 8.60 17.91 1.51
CA ASP A 473 8.99 18.52 2.79
C ASP A 473 9.42 17.46 3.81
N LEU A 474 8.71 16.32 3.88
CA LEU A 474 9.10 15.19 4.72
C LEU A 474 10.49 14.67 4.38
N MET A 475 10.79 14.50 3.09
CA MET A 475 12.09 14.04 2.63
C MET A 475 13.19 15.07 2.91
N GLU A 476 12.93 16.36 2.69
CA GLU A 476 13.87 17.45 3.01
C GLU A 476 14.17 17.53 4.52
N GLU A 477 13.15 17.41 5.39
CA GLU A 477 13.35 17.39 6.84
C GLU A 477 14.10 16.14 7.31
N ALA A 478 13.81 14.98 6.72
CA ALA A 478 14.53 13.74 6.99
C ALA A 478 16.02 13.85 6.63
N GLU A 479 16.35 14.53 5.53
CA GLU A 479 17.73 14.76 5.13
C GLU A 479 18.51 15.69 6.07
N LYS A 480 17.85 16.62 6.77
CA LYS A 480 18.54 17.44 7.79
C LYS A 480 19.06 16.61 8.98
N ALA A 481 18.41 15.49 9.27
CA ALA A 481 18.77 14.57 10.35
C ALA A 481 19.90 13.59 9.99
N TYR A 482 20.56 13.76 8.85
CA TYR A 482 21.42 12.75 8.26
C TYR A 482 22.53 12.20 9.17
N ASN A 483 23.06 13.06 10.05
CA ASN A 483 24.19 12.75 10.94
C ASN A 483 23.75 12.42 12.38
N LEU A 484 22.44 12.32 12.63
CA LEU A 484 21.86 11.95 13.93
C LEU A 484 21.66 10.45 14.03
#